data_AF-C4J069-F1
#
_entry.id   AF-C4J069-F1
#
_cell.length_a   1.000
_cell.length_b   1.000
_cell.length_c   1.000
_cell.angle_alpha   90.00
_cell.angle_beta   90.00
_cell.angle_gamma   90.00
#
_symmetry.space_group_name_H-M   'P 1'
#
loop_
_entity.id
_entity.type
_entity.pdbx_description
1 polymer ?
#
loop_
_entity_poly.entity_id
_entity_poly.type
_entity_poly.pdbx_seq_one_letter_code
_entity_poly.pdbx_strand_id
1 'polypeptide(L)'
;MSWSAPDDILLSTSLAGFLDKKLIVLLRDGRKLLGTLCSFDQFANVVLQGACERVIVGEQYCDVPLGLYVIRGENVVLIGELVITCYIKSEHGQTYVSTLML
;
A
#
# COMPACT_ATOMS: atom_id res chain seq x y z
N MET A 1 29.75 -24.25 -0.49
CA MET A 1 29.35 -23.47 -1.69
C MET A 1 27.83 -23.45 -1.68
N SER A 2 27.27 -22.24 -1.60
CA SER A 2 25.86 -22.00 -1.31
C SER A 2 24.96 -22.55 -2.42
N TRP A 3 24.11 -23.49 -2.03
CA TRP A 3 22.91 -23.84 -2.79
C TRP A 3 21.98 -22.62 -2.73
N SER A 4 21.86 -21.87 -3.82
CA SER A 4 20.76 -20.94 -3.97
C SER A 4 19.47 -21.78 -4.06
N ALA A 5 18.57 -21.60 -3.09
CA ALA A 5 17.26 -22.24 -3.13
C ALA A 5 16.49 -21.79 -4.38
N PRO A 6 15.74 -22.68 -5.08
CA PRO A 6 15.04 -22.35 -6.31
C PRO A 6 13.68 -21.67 -6.07
N ASP A 7 13.54 -20.87 -5.00
CA ASP A 7 12.25 -20.26 -4.63
C ASP A 7 12.02 -18.88 -5.25
N ASP A 8 13.03 -18.29 -5.91
CA ASP A 8 12.97 -16.93 -6.45
C ASP A 8 12.65 -16.84 -7.97
N ILE A 9 12.47 -17.98 -8.66
CA ILE A 9 12.38 -18.03 -10.15
C ILE A 9 10.96 -18.29 -10.67
N LEU A 10 9.99 -18.61 -9.81
CA LEU A 10 8.59 -18.67 -10.23
C LEU A 10 7.95 -17.29 -10.16
N LEU A 11 7.95 -16.62 -11.31
CA LEU A 11 7.10 -15.52 -11.79
C LEU A 11 5.58 -15.66 -11.48
N SER A 12 5.20 -16.05 -10.28
CA SER A 12 3.83 -16.35 -9.91
C SER A 12 3.17 -15.10 -9.33
N THR A 13 2.77 -14.21 -10.25
CA THR A 13 2.02 -12.95 -10.04
C THR A 13 2.72 -11.96 -9.10
N SER A 14 3.21 -10.84 -9.63
CA SER A 14 3.82 -9.75 -8.85
C SER A 14 3.01 -9.30 -7.62
N LEU A 15 1.69 -9.53 -7.62
CA LEU A 15 0.78 -9.25 -6.50
C LEU A 15 0.78 -10.29 -5.37
N ALA A 16 1.19 -11.54 -5.63
CA ALA A 16 1.22 -12.59 -4.60
C ALA A 16 2.16 -12.26 -3.45
N GLY A 17 3.31 -11.63 -3.75
CA GLY A 17 4.27 -11.18 -2.74
C GLY A 17 3.79 -10.03 -1.86
N PHE A 18 2.60 -9.47 -2.14
CA PHE A 18 1.99 -8.38 -1.41
C PHE A 18 0.80 -8.81 -0.53
N LEU A 19 0.42 -10.10 -0.53
CA LEU A 19 -0.65 -10.61 0.33
C LEU A 19 -0.34 -10.33 1.82
N ASP A 20 -1.39 -9.98 2.56
CA ASP A 20 -1.36 -9.61 3.99
C ASP A 20 -0.46 -8.41 4.34
N LYS A 21 0.04 -7.69 3.33
CA LYS A 21 0.80 -6.45 3.51
C LYS A 21 -0.09 -5.23 3.35
N LYS A 22 0.29 -4.14 4.01
CA LYS A 22 -0.32 -2.82 3.77
C LYS A 22 0.16 -2.27 2.44
N LEU A 23 -0.77 -1.88 1.59
CA LEU A 23 -0.51 -1.32 0.27
C LEU A 23 -1.12 0.07 0.14
N ILE A 24 -0.60 0.82 -0.83
CA ILE A 24 -1.25 1.98 -1.42
C ILE A 24 -1.67 1.64 -2.86
N VAL A 25 -2.90 1.97 -3.20
CA VAL A 25 -3.51 1.77 -4.51
C VAL A 25 -3.91 3.14 -5.06
N LEU A 26 -3.34 3.49 -6.22
CA LEU A 26 -3.72 4.67 -6.96
C LEU A 26 -4.78 4.30 -7.99
N LEU A 27 -5.92 4.99 -7.95
CA LEU A 27 -7.01 4.83 -8.89
C LEU A 27 -6.94 5.85 -10.03
N ARG A 28 -7.62 5.55 -11.13
CA ARG A 28 -7.68 6.40 -12.34
C ARG A 28 -8.30 7.78 -12.08
N ASP A 29 -9.17 7.90 -11.09
CA ASP A 29 -9.78 9.16 -10.65
C ASP A 29 -8.84 9.99 -9.73
N GLY A 30 -7.63 9.51 -9.46
CA GLY A 30 -6.62 10.19 -8.64
C GLY A 30 -6.72 9.90 -7.15
N ARG A 31 -7.70 9.09 -6.73
CA ARG A 31 -7.88 8.66 -5.33
C ARG A 31 -6.75 7.72 -4.91
N LYS A 32 -6.33 7.85 -3.66
CA LYS A 32 -5.26 7.05 -3.04
C LYS A 32 -5.90 6.23 -1.93
N LEU A 33 -6.01 4.93 -2.16
CA LEU A 33 -6.57 4.01 -1.18
C LEU A 33 -5.42 3.29 -0.48
N LEU A 34 -5.53 3.17 0.83
CA LEU A 34 -4.61 2.37 1.63
C LEU A 34 -5.38 1.25 2.27
N GLY A 35 -4.73 0.12 2.53
CA GLY A 35 -5.33 -1.00 3.23
C GLY A 35 -4.45 -2.23 3.19
N THR A 36 -4.83 -3.27 3.92
CA THR A 36 -4.15 -4.57 3.85
C THR A 36 -4.73 -5.39 2.71
N LEU A 37 -3.88 -5.93 1.83
CA LEU A 37 -4.32 -6.79 0.74
C LEU A 37 -4.76 -8.16 1.28
N CYS A 38 -6.06 -8.46 1.17
CA CYS A 38 -6.59 -9.77 1.58
C CYS A 38 -6.63 -10.78 0.44
N SER A 39 -6.96 -10.33 -0.77
CA SER A 39 -7.05 -11.20 -1.94
C SER A 39 -6.94 -10.40 -3.23
N PHE A 40 -6.48 -11.05 -4.28
CA PHE A 40 -6.43 -10.51 -5.63
C PHE A 40 -6.81 -11.58 -6.66
N ASP A 41 -7.06 -11.17 -7.90
CA ASP A 41 -7.23 -12.08 -9.04
C ASP A 41 -6.30 -11.74 -10.21
N GLN A 42 -6.36 -12.54 -11.28
CA GLN A 42 -5.54 -12.35 -12.49
C GLN A 42 -5.83 -11.03 -13.24
N PHE A 43 -6.96 -10.38 -12.96
CA PHE A 43 -7.33 -9.10 -13.55
C PHE A 43 -6.97 -7.92 -12.64
N ALA A 44 -6.22 -8.17 -11.56
CA ALA A 44 -5.87 -7.18 -10.54
C ALA A 44 -7.10 -6.57 -9.84
N ASN A 45 -8.23 -7.29 -9.77
CA ASN A 45 -9.26 -6.96 -8.81
C ASN A 45 -8.71 -7.24 -7.41
N VAL A 46 -8.89 -6.30 -6.48
CA VAL A 46 -8.23 -6.32 -5.18
C VAL A 46 -9.25 -6.12 -4.07
N VAL A 47 -9.12 -6.89 -2.99
CA VAL A 47 -9.86 -6.68 -1.74
C VAL A 47 -8.92 -6.14 -0.68
N LEU A 48 -9.24 -4.95 -0.17
CA LEU A 48 -8.52 -4.29 0.92
C LEU A 48 -9.32 -4.38 2.22
N GLN A 49 -8.69 -4.86 3.29
CA GLN A 49 -9.23 -4.77 4.65
C GLN A 49 -8.68 -3.56 5.38
N GLY A 50 -9.51 -2.94 6.21
CA GLY A 50 -9.14 -1.73 6.97
C GLY A 50 -8.80 -0.58 6.04
N ALA A 51 -9.46 -0.51 4.89
CA ALA A 51 -9.19 0.45 3.86
C ALA A 51 -9.50 1.88 4.32
N CYS A 52 -8.66 2.82 3.92
CA CYS A 52 -8.90 4.25 4.07
C CYS A 52 -8.53 4.99 2.79
N GLU A 53 -9.25 6.05 2.49
CA GLU A 53 -8.89 6.98 1.43
C GLU A 53 -8.04 8.11 1.99
N ARG A 54 -6.86 8.31 1.40
CA ARG A 54 -5.95 9.39 1.79
C ARG A 54 -6.09 10.57 0.84
N VAL A 55 -6.58 11.67 1.39
CA VAL A 55 -6.66 12.97 0.72
C VAL A 55 -5.45 13.79 1.15
N ILE A 56 -4.67 14.29 0.20
CA ILE A 56 -3.47 15.09 0.45
C ILE A 56 -3.72 16.51 -0.08
N VAL A 57 -3.52 17.51 0.77
CA VAL A 57 -3.67 18.93 0.43
C VAL A 57 -2.45 19.69 0.95
N GLY A 58 -1.60 20.16 0.04
CA GLY A 58 -0.31 20.78 0.40
C GLY A 58 0.58 19.79 1.15
N GLU A 59 1.01 20.17 2.35
CA GLU A 59 1.85 19.34 3.24
C GLU A 59 1.05 18.50 4.25
N GLN A 60 -0.29 18.52 4.17
CA GLN A 60 -1.16 17.82 5.10
C GLN A 60 -1.89 16.66 4.41
N TYR A 61 -2.25 15.65 5.20
CA TYR A 61 -3.08 14.54 4.75
C TYR A 61 -4.20 14.24 5.74
N CYS A 62 -5.29 13.68 5.23
CA CYS A 62 -6.40 13.16 6.02
C CYS A 62 -6.77 11.77 5.50
N ASP A 63 -7.02 10.84 6.43
CA ASP A 63 -7.47 9.48 6.12
C ASP A 63 -8.96 9.34 6.44
N VAL A 64 -9.74 9.03 5.41
CA VAL A 64 -11.18 8.75 5.53
C VAL A 64 -11.37 7.24 5.61
N PRO A 65 -11.89 6.68 6.71
CA PRO A 65 -12.05 5.23 6.85
C PRO A 65 -13.16 4.70 5.93
N LEU A 66 -12.88 3.60 5.24
CA LEU A 66 -13.81 2.90 4.34
C LEU A 66 -14.16 1.48 4.83
N GLY A 67 -13.23 0.81 5.55
CA GLY A 67 -13.46 -0.53 6.09
C GLY A 67 -13.06 -1.64 5.11
N LEU A 68 -13.98 -2.53 4.73
CA LEU A 68 -13.69 -3.55 3.70
C LEU A 68 -14.01 -2.94 2.33
N TYR A 69 -13.04 -2.92 1.42
CA TYR A 69 -13.18 -2.24 0.13
C TYR A 69 -12.74 -3.13 -1.03
N VAL A 70 -13.59 -3.26 -2.05
CA VAL A 70 -13.32 -4.05 -3.26
C VAL A 70 -13.07 -3.11 -4.43
N ILE A 71 -11.92 -3.29 -5.08
CA ILE A 71 -11.46 -2.47 -6.19
C ILE A 71 -11.50 -3.30 -7.47
N ARG A 72 -12.10 -2.76 -8.53
CA ARG A 72 -12.02 -3.34 -9.89
C ARG A 72 -10.67 -3.00 -10.52
N GLY A 73 -9.97 -3.99 -11.04
CA GLY A 73 -8.62 -3.88 -11.59
C GLY A 73 -8.49 -2.92 -12.77
N GLU A 74 -9.55 -2.74 -13.56
CA GLU A 74 -9.58 -1.76 -14.67
C GLU A 74 -9.41 -0.29 -14.23
N ASN A 75 -9.72 -0.01 -12.95
CA ASN A 75 -9.59 1.31 -12.33
C ASN A 75 -8.26 1.48 -11.60
N VAL A 76 -7.47 0.42 -11.44
CA VAL A 76 -6.16 0.45 -10.79
C VAL A 76 -5.12 1.01 -11.76
N VAL A 77 -4.39 2.03 -11.31
CA VAL A 77 -3.25 2.59 -12.03
C VAL A 77 -1.95 2.00 -11.50
N LEU A 78 -1.80 1.97 -10.17
CA LEU A 78 -0.60 1.49 -9.50
C LEU A 78 -0.96 0.86 -8.16
N ILE A 79 -0.21 -0.18 -7.80
CA ILE A 79 -0.24 -0.83 -6.49
C ILE A 79 1.21 -0.84 -5.98
N GLY A 80 1.42 -0.38 -4.75
CA GLY A 80 2.73 -0.37 -4.09
C GLY A 80 2.63 -0.82 -2.64
N GLU A 81 3.67 -1.49 -2.15
CA GLU A 81 3.79 -1.83 -0.73
C GLU A 81 4.02 -0.58 0.11
N LEU A 82 3.22 -0.39 1.16
CA LEU A 82 3.37 0.69 2.10
C LEU A 82 4.31 0.27 3.22
N VAL A 83 5.58 0.65 3.11
CA VAL A 83 6.56 0.48 4.18
C VAL A 83 6.45 1.65 5.15
N ILE A 84 5.82 1.42 6.31
CA ILE A 84 5.75 2.43 7.37
C ILE A 84 7.12 2.52 8.04
N THR A 85 7.97 3.38 7.51
CA THR A 85 9.18 3.79 8.21
C THR A 85 8.82 4.98 9.09
N CYS A 86 8.73 4.76 10.40
CA CYS A 86 8.64 5.85 11.37
C CYS A 86 9.98 6.59 11.37
N TYR A 87 10.03 7.79 10.81
CA TYR A 87 11.15 8.69 11.04
C TYR A 87 10.80 9.59 12.23
N ILE A 88 11.56 9.43 13.32
CA ILE A 88 11.50 10.36 14.44
C ILE A 88 12.29 11.60 14.01
N LYS A 89 11.60 12.68 13.66
CA LYS A 89 12.24 13.99 13.46
C LYS A 89 12.30 14.69 14.81
N SER A 90 13.51 14.91 15.34
CA SER A 90 13.72 15.75 16.52
C SER A 90 14.08 17.15 16.04
N GLU A 91 13.17 18.10 16.22
CA GLU A 91 13.43 19.53 15.97
C GLU A 91 13.21 20.29 17.27
N HIS A 92 14.22 21.05 17.72
CA HIS A 92 14.20 21.85 18.96
C HIS A 92 13.78 21.10 20.24
N GLY A 93 14.11 19.81 20.36
CA GLY A 93 13.76 19.01 21.55
C GLY A 93 12.30 18.54 21.60
N GLN A 94 11.53 18.77 20.53
CA GLN A 94 10.22 18.15 20.33
C GLN A 94 10.34 17.01 19.31
N THR A 95 9.83 15.84 19.68
CA THR A 95 9.77 14.67 18.80
C THR A 95 8.52 14.73 17.94
N TYR A 96 8.70 14.85 16.64
CA TYR A 96 7.64 14.77 15.64
C TYR A 96 7.63 13.37 15.02
N VAL A 97 6.47 12.70 15.05
CA VAL A 97 6.23 11.46 14.31
C VAL A 97 5.70 11.86 12.94
N SER A 98 6.57 11.94 11.93
CA SER A 98 6.14 12.16 10.55
C SER A 98 6.21 10.84 9.77
N THR A 99 5.08 10.46 9.18
CA THR A 99 5.01 9.31 8.26
C THR A 99 5.36 9.80 6.86
N LEU A 100 6.56 9.47 6.39
CA LEU A 100 6.93 9.63 4.97
C LEU A 100 6.17 8.57 4.17
N MET A 101 5.18 9.01 3.38
CA MET A 101 4.57 8.21 2.31
C MET A 101 5.20 8.65 1.00
N LEU A 102 6.18 7.88 0.53
CA LEU A 102 6.65 7.91 -0.86
C LEU A 102 6.20 6.63 -1.54
#